data_AF-A0A8S1ARD9-F1
#
_entry.id   AF-A0A8S1ARD9-F1
#
_cell.length_a   1.000
_cell.length_b   1.000
_cell.length_c   1.000
_cell.angle_alpha   90.00
_cell.angle_beta   90.00
_cell.angle_gamma   90.00
#
_symmetry.space_group_name_H-M   'P 1'
#
loop_
_entity.id
_entity.type
_entity.pdbx_description
1 polymer ?
#
loop_
_entity_poly.entity_id
_entity_poly.type
_entity_poly.pdbx_seq_one_letter_code
_entity_poly.pdbx_strand_id
1 'polypeptide(L)'
;MGMPLSEADLDEVSHIGSKRPTQPWLATRTGNNESLPLVVKLLRRQKRDEVVKAARSRRNVTSENITMTPAQKIYIYERLTKANQDLLREIRLRP
;
A
#
# COMPACT_ATOMS: atom_id res chain seq x y z
N MET A 1 0.88 -12.90 -6.89
CA MET A 1 2.26 -12.47 -6.58
C MET A 1 3.06 -13.73 -6.33
N GLY A 2 4.02 -14.08 -7.17
CA GLY A 2 4.68 -15.40 -7.13
C GLY A 2 5.83 -15.52 -6.14
N MET A 3 5.82 -14.73 -5.06
CA MET A 3 6.91 -14.68 -4.08
C MET A 3 6.41 -15.28 -2.76
N PRO A 4 7.14 -16.23 -2.16
CA PRO A 4 6.75 -16.83 -0.89
C PRO A 4 6.92 -15.79 0.22
N LEU A 5 5.81 -15.33 0.76
CA LEU A 5 5.76 -14.42 1.90
C LEU A 5 5.07 -15.14 3.04
N SER A 6 5.76 -15.27 4.16
CA SER A 6 5.25 -15.92 5.36
C SER A 6 5.00 -14.90 6.46
N GLU A 7 4.22 -15.26 7.47
CA GLU A 7 4.01 -14.41 8.66
C GLU A 7 5.33 -14.11 9.37
N ALA A 8 6.28 -15.05 9.35
CA ALA A 8 7.62 -14.89 9.92
C ALA A 8 8.51 -13.88 9.16
N ASP A 9 8.06 -13.35 8.02
CA ASP A 9 8.74 -12.27 7.30
C ASP A 9 8.18 -10.88 7.67
N LEU A 10 7.09 -10.81 8.43
CA LEU A 10 6.40 -9.59 8.83
C LEU A 10 6.91 -9.11 10.20
N ASP A 11 7.13 -7.80 10.32
CA ASP A 11 7.45 -7.14 11.60
C ASP A 11 6.22 -6.40 12.15
N GLU A 12 5.56 -5.61 11.29
CA GLU A 12 4.42 -4.78 11.67
C GLU A 12 3.48 -4.58 10.48
N VAL A 13 2.17 -4.51 10.75
CA VAL A 13 1.15 -4.11 9.78
C VAL A 13 0.29 -3.03 10.41
N SER A 14 0.22 -1.85 9.78
CA SER A 14 -0.57 -0.74 10.29
C SER A 14 -1.23 0.07 9.16
N HIS A 15 -2.39 0.65 9.45
CA HIS A 15 -3.02 1.62 8.55
C HIS A 15 -2.45 3.01 8.79
N ILE A 16 -2.30 3.79 7.72
CA ILE A 16 -1.85 5.19 7.79
C ILE A 16 -3.02 6.12 7.50
N GLY A 17 -3.15 7.15 8.34
CA GLY A 17 -4.17 8.19 8.22
C GLY A 17 -5.04 8.28 9.47
N SER A 18 -5.83 9.34 9.56
CA SER A 18 -6.77 9.51 10.66
C SER A 18 -7.83 8.41 10.62
N LYS A 19 -8.07 7.74 11.75
CA LYS A 19 -9.20 6.82 11.91
C LYS A 19 -10.47 7.58 11.51
N ARG A 20 -11.22 7.03 10.55
CA ARG A 20 -12.50 7.61 10.14
C ARG A 20 -13.40 7.73 11.37
N PRO A 21 -14.21 8.80 11.49
CA PRO A 21 -15.18 8.88 12.57
C PRO A 21 -16.05 7.63 12.54
N THR A 22 -16.24 7.03 13.72
CA THR A 22 -16.94 5.75 13.98
C THR A 22 -18.39 5.71 13.48
N GLN A 23 -18.92 6.80 12.92
CA GLN A 23 -20.30 6.91 12.47
C GLN A 23 -20.44 6.55 10.98
N PRO A 24 -21.03 5.38 10.66
CA PRO A 24 -21.19 4.92 9.27
C PRO A 24 -22.06 5.86 8.42
N TRP A 25 -22.98 6.59 9.06
CA TRP A 25 -23.89 7.53 8.37
C TRP A 25 -23.22 8.83 7.93
N LEU A 26 -22.04 9.16 8.46
CA LEU A 26 -21.28 10.36 8.08
C LEU A 26 -20.39 10.10 6.86
N ALA A 27 -19.96 8.85 6.69
CA ALA A 27 -19.14 8.40 5.55
C ALA A 27 -19.91 8.40 4.23
N THR A 28 -21.22 8.14 4.25
CA THR A 28 -22.08 8.16 3.05
C THR A 28 -22.39 9.57 2.54
N ARG A 29 -22.36 10.61 3.40
CA ARG A 29 -22.60 12.02 2.99
C ARG A 29 -21.38 12.70 2.38
N THR A 30 -20.17 12.23 2.66
CA THR A 30 -18.92 12.87 2.24
C THR A 30 -18.25 12.21 1.03
N GLY A 31 -18.83 11.13 0.49
CA GLY A 31 -18.30 10.43 -0.69
C GLY A 31 -16.97 9.68 -0.47
N ASN A 32 -16.31 9.86 0.68
CA ASN A 32 -15.02 9.24 0.97
C ASN A 32 -15.19 7.86 1.60
N ASN A 33 -15.51 6.86 0.77
CA ASN A 33 -15.43 5.45 1.17
C ASN A 33 -14.09 4.77 0.78
N GLU A 34 -13.03 5.55 0.58
CA GLU A 34 -11.68 5.06 0.23
C GLU A 34 -10.95 4.35 1.39
N SER A 35 -10.68 3.06 1.24
CA SER A 35 -9.89 2.28 2.21
C SER A 35 -8.58 2.97 2.59
N LEU A 36 -8.27 3.03 3.89
CA LEU A 36 -7.02 3.62 4.38
C LEU A 36 -5.80 2.84 3.84
N PRO A 37 -4.72 3.52 3.41
CA PRO A 37 -3.50 2.86 2.99
C PRO A 37 -2.96 1.92 4.07
N LEU A 38 -2.56 0.72 3.65
CA LEU A 38 -1.89 -0.27 4.49
C LEU A 38 -0.38 -0.12 4.35
N VAL A 39 0.33 -0.19 5.46
CA VAL A 39 1.79 -0.29 5.48
C VAL A 39 2.21 -1.54 6.20
N VAL A 40 3.08 -2.26 5.50
CA VAL A 40 3.66 -3.52 5.95
C VAL A 40 5.15 -3.30 6.12
N LYS A 41 5.62 -3.49 7.35
CA LYS A 41 7.04 -3.51 7.69
C LYS A 41 7.50 -4.97 7.64
N LEU A 42 8.53 -5.21 6.83
CA LEU A 42 9.13 -6.53 6.66
C LEU A 42 10.41 -6.63 7.48
N LEU A 43 10.66 -7.81 8.05
CA LEU A 43 11.86 -8.06 8.87
C LEU A 43 13.15 -7.96 8.08
N ARG A 44 13.11 -8.35 6.79
CA ARG A 44 14.29 -8.42 5.93
C ARG A 44 14.16 -7.47 4.75
N ARG A 45 15.20 -6.67 4.53
CA ARG A 45 15.33 -5.78 3.36
C ARG A 45 15.19 -6.53 2.03
N GLN A 46 15.81 -7.71 1.91
CA GLN A 46 15.76 -8.50 0.68
C GLN A 46 14.32 -8.85 0.28
N LYS A 47 13.49 -9.27 1.25
CA LYS A 47 12.07 -9.59 1.02
C LYS A 47 11.30 -8.38 0.51
N ARG A 48 11.54 -7.20 1.10
CA ARG A 48 10.94 -5.94 0.61
C ARG A 48 11.30 -5.67 -0.85
N ASP A 49 12.58 -5.80 -1.20
CA ASP A 49 13.05 -5.51 -2.56
C ASP A 49 12.44 -6.49 -3.58
N GLU A 50 12.29 -7.77 -3.20
CA GLU A 50 11.57 -8.78 -3.98
C GLU A 50 10.08 -8.44 -4.16
N VAL A 51 9.38 -8.02 -3.10
CA VAL A 51 7.96 -7.58 -3.18
C VAL A 51 7.81 -6.41 -4.15
N VAL A 52 8.63 -5.37 -3.99
CA VAL A 52 8.56 -4.17 -4.83
C VAL A 52 8.87 -4.51 -6.29
N LYS A 53 9.87 -5.37 -6.54
CA LYS A 53 10.20 -5.85 -7.89
C LYS A 53 9.05 -6.63 -8.51
N ALA A 54 8.45 -7.56 -7.76
CA ALA A 54 7.31 -8.35 -8.20
C ALA A 54 6.08 -7.45 -8.50
N ALA A 55 5.82 -6.45 -7.66
CA ALA A 55 4.75 -5.48 -7.86
C ALA A 55 4.95 -4.65 -9.13
N ARG A 56 6.18 -4.19 -9.40
CA ARG A 56 6.48 -3.42 -10.63
C ARG A 56 6.28 -4.25 -11.90
N SER A 57 6.59 -5.55 -11.85
CA SER A 57 6.39 -6.47 -12.98
C SER A 57 4.90 -6.74 -13.25
N ARG A 58 4.05 -6.77 -12.22
CA ARG A 58 2.63 -7.09 -12.32
C ARG A 58 1.77 -5.85 -12.06
N ARG A 59 1.52 -5.05 -13.11
CA ARG A 59 0.77 -3.78 -13.00
C ARG A 59 -0.74 -3.92 -12.76
N ASN A 60 -1.31 -5.12 -12.90
CA ASN A 60 -2.75 -5.37 -12.82
C ASN A 60 -3.12 -6.27 -11.63
N VAL A 61 -2.60 -5.98 -10.44
CA VAL A 61 -3.01 -6.68 -9.21
C VAL A 61 -4.37 -6.15 -8.77
N THR A 62 -5.33 -7.05 -8.57
CA THR A 62 -6.68 -6.75 -8.11
C THR A 62 -6.92 -7.26 -6.69
N SER A 63 -7.90 -6.69 -5.98
CA SER A 63 -8.38 -7.17 -4.69
C SER A 63 -9.27 -8.41 -4.78
N GLU A 64 -9.20 -9.12 -5.90
CA GLU A 64 -9.98 -10.32 -6.16
C GLU A 64 -9.61 -11.38 -5.12
N ASN A 65 -10.62 -12.01 -4.52
CA ASN A 65 -10.49 -12.99 -3.44
C ASN A 65 -9.96 -12.45 -2.09
N ILE A 66 -9.77 -11.14 -1.93
CA ILE A 66 -9.34 -10.53 -0.65
C ILE A 66 -10.56 -10.04 0.15
N THR A 67 -11.58 -9.51 -0.54
CA THR A 67 -12.75 -8.90 0.09
C THR A 67 -14.03 -9.31 -0.64
N MET A 68 -15.19 -9.10 -0.01
CA MET A 68 -16.51 -9.30 -0.64
C MET A 68 -16.96 -8.11 -1.51
N THR A 69 -16.14 -7.07 -1.67
CA THR A 69 -16.43 -5.92 -2.53
C THR A 69 -16.03 -6.22 -3.97
N PRO A 70 -16.57 -5.50 -4.97
CA PRO A 70 -16.09 -5.59 -6.35
C PRO A 70 -14.56 -5.46 -6.40
N ALA A 71 -13.92 -6.24 -7.28
CA ALA A 71 -12.48 -6.24 -7.42
C ALA A 71 -11.95 -4.86 -7.81
N GLN A 72 -11.08 -4.27 -6.98
CA GLN A 72 -10.46 -2.98 -7.22
C GLN A 72 -8.98 -3.17 -7.52
N LYS A 73 -8.39 -2.24 -8.27
CA LYS A 73 -6.93 -2.25 -8.52
C LYS A 73 -6.20 -1.91 -7.23
N ILE A 74 -5.21 -2.73 -6.90
CA ILE A 74 -4.32 -2.50 -5.76
C ILE A 74 -2.98 -1.99 -6.28
N TYR A 75 -2.44 -0.99 -5.60
CA TYR A 75 -1.11 -0.47 -5.86
C TYR A 75 -0.20 -0.76 -4.68
N ILE A 76 0.99 -1.27 -4.96
CA ILE A 76 2.02 -1.55 -3.97
C ILE A 76 3.23 -0.68 -4.30
N TYR A 77 3.56 0.21 -3.38
CA TYR A 77 4.69 1.12 -3.49
C TYR A 77 5.60 0.99 -2.27
N GLU A 78 6.86 1.40 -2.44
CA GLU A 78 7.75 1.55 -1.31
C GLU A 78 7.37 2.79 -0.49
N ARG A 79 7.36 2.67 0.84
CA ARG A 79 7.15 3.80 1.73
C ARG A 79 8.45 4.59 1.86
N LEU A 80 8.48 5.78 1.27
CA LEU A 80 9.61 6.70 1.34
C LEU A 80 9.47 7.65 2.55
N THR A 81 10.60 7.98 3.16
CA THR A 81 10.70 9.11 4.10
C THR A 81 10.45 10.42 3.39
N LYS A 82 10.09 11.48 4.12
CA LYS A 82 9.83 12.80 3.53
C LYS A 82 11.02 13.31 2.70
N ALA A 83 12.24 13.21 3.24
CA ALA A 83 13.46 13.57 2.52
C ALA A 83 13.62 12.80 1.19
N ASN A 84 13.34 11.50 1.17
CA ASN A 84 13.44 10.70 -0.05
C ASN A 84 12.33 11.02 -1.06
N GLN A 85 11.14 11.42 -0.58
CA GLN A 85 10.07 11.90 -1.45
C GLN A 85 10.45 13.21 -2.13
N ASP A 86 11.05 14.14 -1.38
CA ASP A 86 11.51 15.43 -1.91
C ASP A 86 12.62 15.21 -2.96
N LEU A 87 13.61 14.37 -2.67
CA LEU A 87 14.64 13.98 -3.64
C LEU A 87 14.06 13.36 -4.92
N LEU A 88 13.10 12.42 -4.76
CA LEU A 88 12.45 11.79 -5.92
C LEU A 88 11.66 12.81 -6.75
N ARG A 89 11.02 13.77 -6.08
CA ARG A 89 10.28 14.85 -6.73
C ARG A 89 11.21 15.78 -7.50
N GLU A 90 12.33 16.19 -6.91
CA GLU A 90 13.33 17.03 -7.57
C GLU A 90 13.90 16.36 -8.82
N ILE A 91 14.27 15.06 -8.73
CA ILE A 91 14.79 14.30 -9.87
C ILE A 91 13.75 14.24 -11.01
N ARG A 92 12.47 14.04 -10.70
CA ARG A 92 11.41 13.98 -11.72
C ARG A 92 11.08 15.32 -12.36
N LEU A 93 11.32 16.43 -11.67
CA LEU A 93 11.06 17.78 -12.17
C LEU A 93 12.26 18.36 -12.93
N ARG A 94 13.44 17.76 -12.82
CA ARG A 94 14.59 18.11 -13.65
C ARG A 94 14.39 17.50 -15.05
N PRO A 95 14.44 18.32 -16.12
CA PRO A 95 14.31 17.87 -17.51
C PRO A 95 15.52 17.06 -17.96
#